data_AF-K9UN28-F1
#
_entry.id   AF-K9UN28-F1
#
_cell.length_a   1.000
_cell.length_b   1.000
_cell.length_c   1.000
_cell.angle_alpha   90.00
_cell.angle_beta   90.00
_cell.angle_gamma   90.00
#
_symmetry.space_group_name_H-M   'P 1'
#
loop_
_entity.id
_entity.type
_entity.pdbx_description
1 polymer ?
#
loop_
_entity_poly.entity_id
_entity_poly.type
_entity_poly.pdbx_seq_one_letter_code
_entity_poly.pdbx_strand_id
1 'polypeptide(L)'
;MRIAVWHNLPSGGGKRSLFYHVKGLVKRGHTVESWCPSTTDRSYLPLNELITEHIIPFNWKPREAKTFVGKAINNYADITSKIAAMDAHCQQCADEINASDFDLLFVNPQ
;
A
#
# COMPACT_ATOMS: atom_id res chain seq x y z
N MET A 1 7.42 -1.45 21.22
CA MET A 1 7.74 -2.14 19.95
C MET A 1 7.57 -1.16 18.81
N ARG A 2 8.43 -1.28 17.81
CA ARG A 2 8.36 -0.59 16.52
C ARG A 2 7.64 -1.49 15.54
N ILE A 3 6.53 -1.03 14.99
CA ILE A 3 5.66 -1.82 14.11
C ILE A 3 5.58 -1.15 12.75
N ALA A 4 5.91 -1.88 11.70
CA ALA A 4 5.65 -1.47 10.33
C ALA A 4 4.27 -1.94 9.90
N VAL A 5 3.58 -1.11 9.12
CA VAL A 5 2.29 -1.43 8.50
C VAL A 5 2.42 -1.23 7.00
N TRP A 6 2.15 -2.25 6.20
CA TRP A 6 1.98 -2.08 4.76
C TRP A 6 0.51 -2.21 4.37
N HIS A 7 0.03 -1.34 3.48
CA HIS A 7 -1.31 -1.47 2.92
C HIS A 7 -1.43 -0.87 1.51
N ASN A 8 -2.30 -1.46 0.70
CA ASN A 8 -2.76 -0.90 -0.59
C ASN A 8 -4.30 -0.77 -0.64
N LEU A 9 -4.91 -0.54 0.53
CA LEU A 9 -6.36 -0.53 0.70
C LEU A 9 -7.02 0.73 0.11
N PRO A 10 -8.15 0.60 -0.61
CA PRO A 10 -8.99 1.73 -0.96
C PRO A 10 -9.81 2.19 0.25
N SER A 11 -10.52 3.31 0.09
CA SER A 11 -11.52 3.76 1.05
C SER A 11 -12.61 2.71 1.25
N GLY A 12 -12.90 2.37 2.50
CA GLY A 12 -13.89 1.36 2.85
C GLY A 12 -13.61 0.62 4.16
N GLY A 13 -14.20 -0.58 4.27
CA GLY A 13 -14.15 -1.39 5.49
C GLY A 13 -12.75 -1.80 5.92
N GLY A 14 -11.88 -2.15 4.96
CA GLY A 14 -10.48 -2.49 5.23
C GLY A 14 -9.71 -1.32 5.84
N LYS A 15 -9.77 -0.13 5.20
CA LYS A 15 -9.12 1.09 5.71
C LYS A 15 -9.65 1.47 7.10
N ARG A 16 -10.95 1.31 7.34
CA ARG A 16 -11.56 1.54 8.66
C ARG A 16 -11.04 0.58 9.72
N SER A 17 -10.95 -0.71 9.41
CA SER A 17 -10.38 -1.71 10.33
C SER A 17 -8.93 -1.36 10.67
N LEU A 18 -8.12 -1.05 9.65
CA LEU A 18 -6.74 -0.65 9.82
C LEU A 18 -6.60 0.60 10.71
N PHE A 19 -7.40 1.64 10.47
CA PHE A 19 -7.35 2.87 11.25
C PHE A 19 -7.56 2.63 12.74
N TYR A 20 -8.58 1.87 13.12
CA TYR A 20 -8.82 1.57 14.54
C TYR A 20 -7.80 0.61 15.13
N HIS A 21 -7.25 -0.31 14.33
CA HIS A 21 -6.15 -1.17 14.75
C HIS A 21 -4.90 -0.34 15.09
N VAL A 22 -4.47 0.54 14.18
CA VAL A 22 -3.33 1.46 14.38
C VAL A 22 -3.58 2.37 15.58
N LYS A 23 -4.77 2.97 15.68
CA LYS A 23 -5.15 3.81 16.83
C LYS A 23 -5.01 3.05 18.15
N GLY A 24 -5.42 1.78 18.18
CA GLY A 24 -5.28 0.90 19.34
C GLY A 24 -3.82 0.57 19.67
N LEU A 25 -2.96 0.37 18.67
CA LEU A 25 -1.52 0.14 18.86
C LEU A 25 -0.82 1.37 19.43
N VAL A 26 -1.05 2.55 18.83
CA VAL A 26 -0.48 3.82 19.32
C VAL A 26 -0.92 4.09 20.76
N LYS A 27 -2.21 3.89 21.09
CA LYS A 27 -2.73 4.07 22.45
C LYS A 27 -2.05 3.17 23.49
N ARG A 28 -1.54 1.99 23.08
CA ARG A 28 -0.81 1.07 23.95
C ARG A 28 0.69 1.38 24.06
N GLY A 29 1.16 2.46 23.42
CA GLY A 29 2.56 2.90 23.48
C GLY A 29 3.47 2.22 22.45
N HIS A 30 2.92 1.61 21.40
CA HIS A 30 3.73 1.14 20.27
C HIS A 30 4.07 2.30 19.32
N THR A 31 5.29 2.30 18.79
CA THR A 31 5.67 3.17 17.68
C THR A 31 5.24 2.49 16.40
N VAL A 32 4.46 3.16 15.58
CA VAL A 32 3.89 2.59 14.36
C VAL A 32 4.15 3.54 13.20
N GLU A 33 4.55 2.99 12.06
CA GLU A 33 4.73 3.72 10.79
C GLU A 33 4.10 2.90 9.67
N SER A 34 3.64 3.54 8.59
CA SER A 34 2.97 2.84 7.50
C SER A 34 3.52 3.16 6.12
N TRP A 35 3.52 2.16 5.24
CA TRP A 35 3.86 2.25 3.82
C TRP A 35 2.64 2.00 2.97
N CYS A 36 2.40 2.88 1.99
CA CYS A 36 1.32 2.70 1.02
C CYS A 36 1.68 3.24 -0.37
N PRO A 37 1.03 2.74 -1.43
CA PRO A 37 1.21 3.27 -2.78
C PRO A 37 0.59 4.66 -2.92
N SER A 38 1.20 5.49 -3.77
CA SER A 38 0.76 6.85 -4.09
C SER A 38 -0.67 6.97 -4.63
N THR A 39 -1.26 5.87 -5.09
CA THR A 39 -2.65 5.77 -5.56
C THR A 39 -3.67 5.58 -4.45
N THR A 40 -3.24 5.40 -3.19
CA THR A 40 -4.13 5.16 -2.05
C THR A 40 -4.89 6.44 -1.67
N ASP A 41 -6.18 6.30 -1.36
CA ASP A 41 -6.97 7.40 -0.81
C ASP A 41 -6.54 7.68 0.64
N ARG A 42 -6.18 8.93 0.90
CA ARG A 42 -5.71 9.45 2.19
C ARG A 42 -6.69 10.42 2.84
N SER A 43 -7.85 10.67 2.22
CA SER A 43 -8.87 11.59 2.76
C SER A 43 -9.84 10.89 3.72
N TYR A 44 -10.08 9.60 3.52
CA TYR A 44 -10.94 8.79 4.37
C TYR A 44 -10.14 8.12 5.49
N LEU A 45 -10.43 8.49 6.75
CA LEU A 45 -9.72 7.98 7.94
C LEU A 45 -8.20 8.09 7.79
N PRO A 46 -7.69 9.34 7.71
CA PRO A 46 -6.29 9.63 7.42
C PRO A 46 -5.36 9.07 8.49
N LEU A 47 -4.44 8.18 8.13
CA LEU A 47 -3.52 7.55 9.10
C LEU A 47 -2.45 8.53 9.57
N ASN A 48 -2.12 9.56 8.77
CA ASN A 48 -1.16 10.60 9.08
C ASN A 48 -1.55 11.46 10.30
N GLU A 49 -2.81 11.41 10.74
CA GLU A 49 -3.25 12.01 12.01
C GLU A 49 -2.79 11.19 13.22
N LEU A 50 -2.42 9.91 13.02
CA LEU A 50 -2.04 8.97 14.07
C LEU A 50 -0.55 8.61 14.05
N ILE A 51 0.03 8.46 12.85
CA ILE A 51 1.36 7.87 12.62
C ILE A 51 2.05 8.50 11.40
N THR A 52 3.36 8.27 11.23
CA THR A 52 4.06 8.64 10.00
C THR A 52 3.63 7.74 8.84
N GLU A 53 3.22 8.34 7.72
CA GLU A 53 2.93 7.64 6.46
C GLU A 53 4.04 7.85 5.43
N HIS A 54 4.65 6.77 4.98
CA HIS A 54 5.58 6.68 3.85
C HIS A 54 4.80 6.36 2.58
N ILE A 55 4.87 7.25 1.59
CA ILE A 55 4.12 7.13 0.35
C ILE A 55 5.09 6.76 -0.75
N ILE A 56 5.00 5.51 -1.21
CA ILE A 56 5.90 4.99 -2.21
C ILE A 56 5.26 5.16 -3.60
N PRO A 57 5.98 5.75 -4.57
CA PRO A 57 5.46 5.92 -5.92
C PRO A 57 4.98 4.59 -6.52
N PHE A 58 3.75 4.59 -7.04
CA PHE A 58 3.19 3.44 -7.76
C PHE A 58 3.03 3.81 -9.24
N ASN A 59 4.07 3.51 -10.02
CA ASN A 59 4.18 3.89 -11.43
C ASN A 59 3.63 2.81 -12.36
N TRP A 60 2.30 2.64 -12.35
CA TRP A 60 1.61 1.80 -13.33
C TRP A 60 0.72 2.67 -14.22
N LYS A 61 0.78 2.44 -15.54
CA LYS A 61 -0.07 3.11 -16.53
C LYS A 61 -0.83 2.06 -17.33
N PRO A 62 -2.17 2.12 -17.38
CA PRO A 62 -2.95 1.21 -18.20
C PRO A 62 -2.57 1.41 -19.66
N ARG A 63 -2.33 0.30 -20.36
CA ARG A 63 -2.00 0.34 -21.79
C ARG A 63 -3.30 0.55 -22.56
N GLU A 64 -3.42 1.58 -23.39
CA GLU A 64 -4.63 1.80 -24.20
C GLU A 64 -4.56 1.04 -25.53
N ALA A 65 -5.55 0.16 -25.81
CA ALA A 65 -5.68 -0.53 -27.09
C ALA A 65 -6.89 -0.02 -27.89
N LYS A 66 -6.65 0.39 -29.14
CA LYS A 66 -7.68 0.97 -30.04
C LYS A 66 -8.60 -0.06 -30.71
N THR A 67 -8.26 -1.36 -30.68
CA THR A 67 -8.95 -2.41 -31.46
C THR A 67 -9.40 -3.58 -30.57
N PHE A 68 -10.52 -4.26 -30.91
CA PHE A 68 -11.10 -5.35 -30.11
C PHE A 68 -10.16 -6.56 -29.87
N VAL A 69 -9.45 -7.04 -30.89
CA VAL A 69 -8.42 -8.10 -30.74
C VAL A 69 -7.24 -7.59 -29.88
N GLY A 70 -6.88 -6.32 -30.07
CA GLY A 70 -5.90 -5.62 -29.25
C GLY A 70 -6.31 -5.61 -27.78
N LYS A 71 -7.60 -5.39 -27.44
CA LYS A 71 -8.10 -5.35 -26.06
C LYS A 71 -7.85 -6.65 -25.29
N ALA A 72 -8.07 -7.82 -25.88
CA ALA A 72 -7.90 -9.10 -25.16
C ALA A 72 -6.44 -9.39 -24.80
N ILE A 73 -5.51 -9.25 -25.77
CA ILE A 73 -4.07 -9.42 -25.55
C ILE A 73 -3.55 -8.35 -24.58
N ASN A 74 -4.05 -7.13 -24.75
CA ASN A 74 -3.66 -6.00 -23.94
C ASN A 74 -4.11 -6.16 -22.49
N ASN A 75 -5.30 -6.71 -22.21
CA ASN A 75 -5.74 -6.98 -20.84
C ASN A 75 -4.79 -7.90 -20.09
N TYR A 76 -4.31 -8.98 -20.74
CA TYR A 76 -3.35 -9.89 -20.10
C TYR A 76 -2.01 -9.21 -19.83
N ALA A 77 -1.45 -8.52 -20.83
CA ALA A 77 -0.21 -7.78 -20.69
C ALA A 77 -0.31 -6.65 -19.65
N ASP A 78 -1.47 -6.02 -19.54
CA ASP A 78 -1.78 -4.95 -18.59
C ASP A 78 -1.80 -5.50 -17.16
N ILE A 79 -2.47 -6.65 -16.93
CA ILE A 79 -2.45 -7.36 -15.64
C ILE A 79 -1.02 -7.74 -15.25
N THR A 80 -0.25 -8.35 -16.14
CA THR A 80 1.13 -8.75 -15.84
C THR A 80 2.01 -7.55 -15.51
N SER A 81 1.83 -6.43 -16.24
CA SER A 81 2.57 -5.19 -15.97
C SER A 81 2.18 -4.56 -14.63
N LYS A 82 0.90 -4.67 -14.24
CA LYS A 82 0.40 -4.21 -12.95
C LYS A 82 0.97 -5.02 -11.80
N ILE A 83 1.04 -6.35 -11.96
CA ILE A 83 1.65 -7.24 -10.97
C ILE A 83 3.13 -6.89 -10.81
N ALA A 84 3.88 -6.75 -11.91
CA ALA A 84 5.29 -6.38 -11.86
C ALA A 84 5.51 -5.00 -11.20
N ALA A 85 4.65 -4.02 -11.47
CA ALA A 85 4.72 -2.72 -10.83
C ALA A 85 4.41 -2.79 -9.32
N MET A 86 3.48 -3.68 -8.91
CA MET A 86 3.18 -3.91 -7.49
C MET A 86 4.33 -4.62 -6.78
N ASP A 87 4.97 -5.58 -7.45
CA ASP A 87 6.15 -6.28 -6.94
C ASP A 87 7.30 -5.32 -6.70
N ALA A 88 7.60 -4.43 -7.67
CA ALA A 88 8.60 -3.39 -7.51
C ALA A 88 8.28 -2.42 -6.35
N HIS A 89 7.00 -2.04 -6.20
CA HIS A 89 6.55 -1.23 -5.08
C HIS A 89 6.74 -1.95 -3.73
N CYS A 90 6.39 -3.23 -3.64
CA CYS A 90 6.59 -4.05 -2.45
C CYS A 90 8.07 -4.21 -2.11
N GLN A 91 8.94 -4.39 -3.11
CA GLN A 91 10.38 -4.48 -2.91
C GLN A 91 10.94 -3.19 -2.32
N GLN A 92 10.55 -2.03 -2.86
CA GLN A 92 10.98 -0.75 -2.28
C GLN A 92 10.48 -0.58 -0.83
N CYS A 93 9.22 -0.91 -0.55
CA CYS A 93 8.70 -0.87 0.83
C CYS A 93 9.51 -1.79 1.75
N ALA A 94 9.83 -3.00 1.29
CA ALA A 94 10.63 -3.95 2.06
C ALA A 94 12.04 -3.42 2.33
N ASP A 95 12.68 -2.79 1.35
CA ASP A 95 14.01 -2.20 1.52
C ASP A 95 14.00 -1.08 2.59
N GLU A 96 13.00 -0.19 2.55
CA GLU A 96 12.85 0.88 3.56
C GLU A 96 12.52 0.35 4.96
N ILE A 97 11.66 -0.67 5.06
CA ILE A 97 11.31 -1.29 6.34
C ILE A 97 12.52 -2.04 6.91
N ASN A 98 13.25 -2.80 6.09
CA ASN A 98 14.44 -3.55 6.52
C ASN A 98 15.63 -2.65 6.87
N ALA A 99 15.67 -1.43 6.35
CA ALA A 99 16.67 -0.43 6.72
C ALA A 99 16.43 0.17 8.13
N SER A 100 15.31 -0.18 8.77
CA SER A 100 14.91 0.29 10.10
C SER A 100 14.70 -0.88 11.06
N ASP A 101 14.84 -0.65 12.36
CA ASP A 101 14.71 -1.71 13.37
C ASP A 101 13.25 -1.97 13.78
N PHE A 102 12.38 -2.32 12.82
CA PHE A 102 11.01 -2.74 13.10
C PHE A 102 10.97 -4.16 13.67
N ASP A 103 10.20 -4.36 14.74
CA ASP A 103 10.05 -5.66 15.40
C ASP A 103 9.07 -6.58 14.64
N LEU A 104 8.08 -5.99 13.97
CA LEU A 104 7.00 -6.72 13.29
C LEU A 104 6.41 -5.91 12.14
N LEU A 105 5.96 -6.62 11.10
CA LEU A 105 5.21 -6.09 9.95
C LEU A 105 3.77 -6.60 9.96
N PHE A 106 2.79 -5.69 9.88
CA PHE A 106 1.40 -6.01 9.54
C PHE A 106 1.11 -5.70 8.07
N VAL A 107 0.64 -6.69 7.33
CA VAL A 107 0.31 -6.59 5.91
C VAL A 107 -1.20 -6.55 5.71
N ASN A 108 -1.72 -5.54 5.01
CA ASN A 108 -3.14 -5.37 4.74
C ASN A 108 -3.38 -5.22 3.22
N PRO A 109 -3.44 -6.34 2.46
CA PRO A 109 -3.65 -6.33 1.02
C PRO A 109 -5.13 -6.11 0.65
N GLN A 110 -5.36 -5.46 -0.49
CA GLN A 110 -6.65 -5.36 -1.18
C GLN A 110 -6.96 -6.62 -2.00
#